data_AF-A0A520UMS8-F1
#
_entry.id   AF-A0A520UMS8-F1
#
_cell.length_a   1.000
_cell.length_b   1.000
_cell.length_c   1.000
_cell.angle_alpha   90.00
_cell.angle_beta   90.00
_cell.angle_gamma   90.00
#
_symmetry.space_group_name_H-M   'P 1'
#
loop_
_entity.id
_entity.type
_entity.pdbx_description
1 polymer ?
#
loop_
_entity_poly.entity_id
_entity_poly.type
_entity_poly.pdbx_seq_one_letter_code
_entity_poly.pdbx_strand_id
1 'polypeptide(L)'
;NEIYPYITEGIGEDILPKNVNFDIIDGFVKVTDEDAARYARLLAKKEGIFAGYSCGAAIKGLELLNKNFNTDDVVVVLLHDSGSRYIGKVYNDDWMKKNGFKLD
;
A
#
# COMPACT_ATOMS: atom_id res chain seq x y z
N ASN A 1 -4.09 19.06 -12.27
CA ASN A 1 -2.89 18.95 -11.42
C ASN A 1 -2.99 17.67 -10.62
N GLU A 2 -2.06 16.73 -10.79
CA GLU A 2 -2.03 15.44 -10.09
C GLU A 2 -1.16 15.47 -8.81
N ILE A 3 -0.58 16.61 -8.44
CA ILE A 3 0.26 16.75 -7.25
C ILE A 3 -0.60 17.22 -6.08
N TYR A 4 -0.68 16.41 -5.04
CA TYR A 4 -1.39 16.70 -3.80
C TYR A 4 -0.76 15.90 -2.63
N PRO A 5 -0.89 16.38 -1.39
CA PRO A 5 -0.38 15.66 -0.22
C PRO A 5 -1.16 14.35 0.01
N TYR A 6 -0.46 13.34 0.48
CA TYR A 6 -1.00 12.03 0.85
C TYR A 6 -0.55 11.64 2.26
N ILE A 7 -1.26 10.67 2.87
CA ILE A 7 -1.06 10.26 4.25
C ILE A 7 -0.10 9.06 4.36
N THR A 8 -0.08 8.20 3.34
CA THR A 8 0.79 7.02 3.29
C THR A 8 2.27 7.43 3.34
N GLU A 9 3.06 6.71 4.12
CA GLU A 9 4.48 7.00 4.32
C GLU A 9 5.38 6.07 3.47
N GLY A 10 6.50 6.62 2.98
CA GLY A 10 7.60 5.87 2.39
C GLY A 10 7.50 5.54 0.90
N ILE A 11 6.39 5.90 0.23
CA ILE A 11 6.20 5.72 -1.22
C ILE A 11 5.65 7.00 -1.87
N GLY A 12 5.99 7.23 -3.14
CA GLY A 12 5.67 8.46 -3.87
C GLY A 12 6.67 9.58 -3.62
N GLU A 13 6.92 10.41 -4.64
CA GLU A 13 7.79 11.59 -4.57
C GLU A 13 7.31 12.64 -5.58
N ASP A 14 7.62 13.91 -5.34
CA ASP A 14 7.36 15.03 -6.27
C ASP A 14 8.51 15.25 -7.27
N ILE A 15 9.58 14.45 -7.14
CA ILE A 15 10.74 14.41 -8.03
C ILE A 15 10.93 13.03 -8.65
N LEU A 16 11.59 12.96 -9.80
CA LEU A 16 12.06 11.70 -10.38
C LEU A 16 13.45 11.34 -9.82
N PRO A 17 13.59 10.26 -9.03
CA PRO A 17 14.87 9.89 -8.46
C PRO A 17 15.83 9.35 -9.52
N LYS A 18 17.11 9.77 -9.47
CA LYS A 18 18.14 9.33 -10.44
C LYS A 18 18.54 7.85 -10.30
N ASN A 19 18.20 7.22 -9.16
CA ASN A 19 18.51 5.83 -8.85
C ASN A 19 17.38 4.86 -9.26
N VAL A 20 16.31 5.34 -9.91
CA VAL A 20 15.25 4.48 -10.45
C VAL A 20 15.49 4.32 -11.95
N ASN A 21 15.59 3.07 -12.41
CA ASN A 21 15.58 2.75 -13.82
C ASN A 21 14.12 2.51 -14.26
N PHE A 22 13.54 3.45 -15.00
CA PHE A 22 12.14 3.36 -15.45
C PHE A 22 11.95 2.40 -16.64
N ASP A 23 13.01 2.09 -17.39
CA ASP A 23 12.93 1.24 -18.58
C ASP A 23 12.63 -0.23 -18.26
N ILE A 24 12.76 -0.63 -16.98
CA ILE A 24 12.50 -1.98 -16.50
C ILE A 24 11.14 -2.11 -15.79
N ILE A 25 10.31 -1.07 -15.80
CA ILE A 25 9.01 -1.05 -15.13
C ILE A 25 7.90 -1.15 -16.18
N ASP A 26 7.16 -2.26 -16.19
CA ASP A 26 6.10 -2.52 -17.18
C ASP A 26 4.83 -1.69 -16.95
N GLY A 27 4.59 -1.21 -15.73
CA GLY A 27 3.39 -0.45 -15.42
C GLY A 27 3.31 0.09 -14.00
N PHE A 28 2.34 0.97 -13.79
CA PHE A 28 2.05 1.61 -12.51
C PHE A 28 0.57 1.48 -12.19
N VAL A 29 0.24 1.34 -10.92
CA VAL A 29 -1.13 1.40 -10.42
C VAL A 29 -1.19 2.40 -9.26
N LYS A 30 -2.24 3.22 -9.23
CA LYS A 30 -2.47 4.19 -8.15
C LYS A 30 -3.39 3.56 -7.10
N VAL A 31 -3.01 3.67 -5.84
CA VAL A 31 -3.78 3.18 -4.69
C VAL A 31 -4.12 4.35 -3.78
N THR A 32 -5.33 4.35 -3.21
CA THR A 32 -5.77 5.39 -2.28
C THR A 32 -5.18 5.17 -0.88
N ASP A 33 -5.02 6.25 -0.11
CA ASP A 33 -4.60 6.16 1.30
C ASP A 33 -5.55 5.28 2.13
N GLU A 34 -6.86 5.36 1.88
CA GLU A 34 -7.85 4.52 2.56
C GLU A 34 -7.65 3.05 2.25
N ASP A 35 -7.51 2.68 0.98
CA ASP A 35 -7.32 1.29 0.58
C ASP A 35 -6.01 0.74 1.15
N ALA A 36 -4.91 1.50 1.08
CA ALA A 36 -3.65 1.09 1.65
C ALA A 36 -3.77 0.81 3.17
N ALA A 37 -4.55 1.62 3.90
CA ALA A 37 -4.73 1.45 5.34
C ALA A 37 -5.57 0.21 5.66
N ARG A 38 -6.66 0.02 4.90
CA ARG A 38 -7.53 -1.16 5.05
C ARG A 38 -6.78 -2.44 4.73
N TYR A 39 -5.96 -2.46 3.67
CA TYR A 39 -5.22 -3.66 3.28
C TYR A 39 -4.08 -3.99 4.25
N ALA A 40 -3.42 -3.00 4.84
CA ALA A 40 -2.44 -3.26 5.90
C ALA A 40 -3.10 -3.93 7.14
N ARG A 41 -4.34 -3.54 7.47
CA ARG A 41 -5.13 -4.16 8.54
C ARG A 41 -5.65 -5.54 8.15
N LEU A 42 -6.13 -5.72 6.92
CA LEU A 42 -6.58 -7.01 6.41
C LEU A 42 -5.46 -8.04 6.40
N LEU A 43 -4.27 -7.64 5.96
CA LEU A 43 -3.09 -8.49 5.95
C LEU A 43 -2.76 -9.02 7.36
N ALA A 44 -2.83 -8.15 8.38
CA ALA A 44 -2.65 -8.57 9.77
C ALA A 44 -3.78 -9.49 10.27
N LYS A 45 -5.04 -9.19 9.93
CA LYS A 45 -6.22 -9.94 10.39
C LYS A 45 -6.40 -11.29 9.72
N LYS A 46 -6.05 -11.41 8.44
CA LYS A 46 -6.32 -12.59 7.60
C LYS A 46 -5.11 -13.49 7.45
N GLU A 47 -3.93 -12.90 7.29
CA GLU A 47 -2.69 -13.63 7.02
C GLU A 47 -1.73 -13.65 8.22
N GLY A 48 -2.04 -12.92 9.30
CA GLY A 48 -1.15 -12.82 10.47
C GLY A 48 0.13 -12.03 10.21
N ILE A 49 0.21 -11.30 9.10
CA ILE A 49 1.39 -10.53 8.71
C ILE A 49 1.20 -9.08 9.17
N PHE A 50 1.96 -8.69 10.19
CA PHE A 50 1.92 -7.35 10.79
C PHE A 50 2.86 -6.38 10.06
N ALA A 51 2.40 -5.86 8.91
CA ALA A 51 3.18 -5.01 8.00
C ALA A 51 2.79 -3.52 8.04
N GLY A 52 3.60 -2.65 7.46
CA GLY A 52 3.33 -1.22 7.44
C GLY A 52 2.29 -0.75 6.44
N TYR A 53 2.10 0.57 6.40
CA TYR A 53 1.08 1.22 5.59
C TYR A 53 1.30 1.01 4.09
N SER A 54 2.52 1.21 3.59
CA SER A 54 2.88 1.00 2.18
C SER A 54 2.75 -0.46 1.73
N CYS A 55 2.84 -1.42 2.66
CA CYS A 55 2.61 -2.84 2.39
C CYS A 55 1.14 -3.10 2.02
N GLY A 56 0.20 -2.42 2.67
CA GLY A 56 -1.21 -2.47 2.28
C GLY A 56 -1.44 -1.90 0.87
N ALA A 57 -0.71 -0.85 0.50
CA ALA A 57 -0.74 -0.32 -0.87
C ALA A 57 -0.25 -1.36 -1.89
N ALA A 58 0.83 -2.08 -1.59
CA ALA A 58 1.36 -3.13 -2.45
C ALA A 58 0.35 -4.27 -2.68
N ILE A 59 -0.33 -4.74 -1.61
CA ILE A 59 -1.35 -5.79 -1.74
C ILE A 59 -2.58 -5.29 -2.49
N LYS A 60 -3.06 -4.06 -2.23
CA LYS A 60 -4.17 -3.50 -3.01
C LYS A 60 -3.80 -3.35 -4.48
N GLY A 61 -2.57 -2.90 -4.75
CA GLY A 61 -2.04 -2.78 -6.11
C GLY A 61 -2.08 -4.11 -6.85
N LEU A 62 -1.69 -5.20 -6.19
CA LEU A 62 -1.80 -6.56 -6.74
C LEU A 62 -3.24 -6.90 -7.13
N GLU A 63 -4.21 -6.64 -6.25
CA GLU A 63 -5.62 -6.93 -6.54
C GLU A 63 -6.14 -6.11 -7.74
N LEU A 64 -5.76 -4.83 -7.83
CA LEU A 64 -6.14 -3.98 -8.97
C LEU A 64 -5.53 -4.46 -10.30
N LEU A 65 -4.37 -5.13 -10.22
CA LEU A 65 -3.66 -5.71 -11.37
C LEU A 65 -4.07 -7.17 -11.65
N ASN A 66 -5.09 -7.73 -10.97
CA ASN A 66 -5.41 -9.16 -11.06
C ASN A 66 -5.62 -9.69 -12.49
N LYS A 67 -6.09 -8.85 -13.42
CA LYS A 67 -6.32 -9.20 -14.83
C LYS A 67 -5.02 -9.44 -15.61
N ASN A 68 -3.87 -9.09 -15.04
CA ASN A 68 -2.57 -9.24 -15.68
C ASN A 68 -1.93 -10.59 -15.37
N PHE A 69 -2.54 -11.41 -14.50
CA PHE A 69 -1.97 -12.68 -14.03
C PHE A 69 -2.91 -13.85 -14.33
N ASN A 70 -2.32 -15.01 -14.59
CA ASN A 70 -3.00 -16.29 -14.74
C ASN A 70 -2.92 -17.09 -13.44
N THR A 71 -3.73 -18.15 -13.34
CA THR A 71 -3.79 -19.02 -12.15
C THR A 71 -2.49 -19.76 -11.86
N ASP A 72 -1.64 -19.95 -12.88
CA ASP A 72 -0.40 -20.70 -12.78
C ASP A 72 0.81 -19.79 -12.51
N ASP A 73 0.61 -18.47 -12.50
CA ASP A 73 1.67 -17.50 -12.27
C ASP A 73 2.03 -17.44 -10.78
N VAL A 74 3.33 -17.32 -10.50
CA VAL A 74 3.83 -17.04 -9.13
C VAL A 74 4.11 -15.54 -9.02
N VAL A 75 3.26 -14.84 -8.28
CA VAL A 75 3.43 -13.40 -8.05
C VAL A 75 4.12 -13.14 -6.72
N VAL A 76 5.20 -12.36 -6.74
CA VAL A 76 5.96 -11.96 -5.56
C VAL A 76 5.67 -10.50 -5.24
N VAL A 77 5.36 -10.21 -3.97
CA VAL A 77 5.14 -8.84 -3.47
C VAL A 77 6.14 -8.53 -2.36
N LEU A 78 6.76 -7.36 -2.41
CA LEU A 78 7.66 -6.87 -1.38
C LEU A 78 6.89 -6.12 -0.30
N LEU A 79 7.09 -6.50 0.97
CA LEU A 79 6.53 -5.82 2.13
C LEU A 79 7.66 -5.07 2.84
N HIS A 80 7.64 -3.74 2.71
CA HIS A 80 8.79 -2.86 3.00
C HIS A 80 9.15 -2.79 4.49
N ASP A 81 8.15 -2.79 5.38
CA ASP A 81 8.38 -2.64 6.82
C ASP A 81 7.27 -3.25 7.69
N SER A 82 7.50 -3.19 9.01
CA SER A 82 6.62 -3.73 10.05
C SER A 82 5.52 -2.74 10.45
N GLY A 83 4.36 -3.27 10.82
CA GLY A 83 3.23 -2.53 11.37
C GLY A 83 3.50 -1.80 12.68
N SER A 84 4.59 -2.14 13.38
CA SER A 84 4.98 -1.56 14.67
C SER A 84 5.13 -0.03 14.63
N ARG A 85 5.59 0.53 13.51
CA ARG A 85 5.73 1.99 13.32
C ARG A 85 4.38 2.71 13.21
N TYR A 86 3.29 1.98 12.97
CA TYR A 86 1.97 2.52 12.64
C TYR A 86 0.89 2.14 13.65
N ILE A 87 1.26 1.69 14.86
CA ILE A 87 0.32 1.32 15.92
C ILE A 87 -0.63 2.48 16.26
N GLY A 88 -0.09 3.70 16.37
CA GLY A 88 -0.88 4.92 16.60
C GLY A 88 -1.53 5.51 15.34
N LYS A 89 -1.41 4.85 14.19
CA LYS A 89 -1.90 5.30 12.88
C LYS A 89 -2.89 4.29 12.31
N VAL A 90 -2.57 3.60 11.21
CA VAL A 90 -3.50 2.68 10.50
C VAL A 90 -4.06 1.57 11.39
N TYR A 91 -3.33 1.15 12.44
CA TYR A 91 -3.79 0.15 13.39
C TYR A 91 -4.67 0.72 14.54
N ASN A 92 -4.84 2.03 14.60
CA ASN A 92 -5.70 2.73 15.55
C ASN A 92 -7.02 3.13 14.90
N ASP A 93 -8.14 2.67 15.45
CA ASP A 93 -9.48 2.93 14.89
C ASP A 93 -9.89 4.40 14.94
N ASP A 94 -9.48 5.14 15.95
CA ASP A 94 -9.79 6.56 16.06
C ASP A 94 -8.99 7.37 15.02
N TRP A 95 -7.75 6.96 14.76
CA TRP A 95 -6.95 7.54 13.68
C TRP A 95 -7.59 7.26 12.31
N MET A 96 -8.07 6.03 12.06
CA MET A 96 -8.79 5.70 10.82
C MET A 96 -10.02 6.59 10.65
N LYS A 97 -10.88 6.68 11.67
CA LYS A 97 -12.09 7.52 11.64
C LYS A 97 -11.77 9.00 11.44
N LYS A 98 -10.71 9.52 12.09
CA LYS A 98 -10.28 10.92 11.97
C LYS A 98 -9.89 11.28 10.52
N ASN A 99 -9.33 10.31 9.78
CA ASN A 99 -8.99 10.49 8.37
C ASN A 99 -10.14 10.13 7.42
N GLY A 100 -11.33 9.81 7.95
CA GLY A 100 -12.49 9.42 7.16
C GLY A 100 -12.40 8.01 6.56
N PHE A 101 -11.48 7.17 7.04
CA PHE A 101 -11.27 5.82 6.53
C PHE A 101 -12.21 4.81 7.20
N LYS A 102 -12.68 3.86 6.40
CA LYS A 102 -13.49 2.71 6.85
C LYS A 102 -12.67 1.72 7.69
N LEU A 103 -13.31 1.07 8.66
CA LEU A 103 -12.68 0.12 9.58
C LEU A 103 -12.77 -1.35 9.13
N ASP A 104 -13.74 -1.60 8.26
CA ASP A 104 -14.11 -2.88 7.68
C ASP A 104 -13.06 -3.43 6.69
#